data_AF-A0A958IWY6-F1
#
_entry.id   AF-A0A958IWY6-F1
#
_cell.length_a   1.000
_cell.length_b   1.000
_cell.length_c   1.000
_cell.angle_alpha   90.00
_cell.angle_beta   90.00
_cell.angle_gamma   90.00
#
_symmetry.space_group_name_H-M   'P 1'
#
loop_
_entity.id
_entity.type
_entity.pdbx_description
1 polymer ?
#
loop_
_entity_poly.entity_id
_entity_poly.type
_entity_poly.pdbx_seq_one_letter_code
_entity_poly.pdbx_strand_id
1 'polypeptide(L)'
;NSEGDAIHRADQARSAYGQGGGGIDLGIISDGVDNRASAQASGDLPADGAGLTVLSNALGGDEGTAMLEIVHDLAPDAGLFFHDAGTNIIAFQTAIDNLVA
;
A
#
# COMPACT_ATOMS: atom_id res chain seq x y z
N ASN A 1 8.58 -9.67 4.65
CA ASN A 1 7.99 -9.83 6.00
C ASN A 1 8.85 -9.14 7.04
N SER A 2 8.45 -7.92 7.39
CA SER A 2 9.01 -7.10 8.46
C SER A 2 8.80 -7.69 9.85
N GLU A 3 9.51 -7.15 10.85
CA GLU A 3 9.36 -7.47 12.26
C GLU A 3 7.93 -7.21 12.78
N GLY A 4 7.22 -6.27 12.14
CA GLY A 4 5.81 -5.98 12.40
C GLY A 4 4.87 -7.14 12.10
N ASP A 5 5.18 -7.93 11.06
CA ASP A 5 4.41 -9.12 10.69
C ASP A 5 4.45 -10.18 11.79
N ALA A 6 5.65 -10.43 12.33
CA ALA A 6 5.88 -11.42 13.39
C ALA A 6 5.30 -10.98 14.74
N ILE A 7 5.48 -9.71 15.14
CA ILE A 7 5.02 -9.25 16.47
C ILE A 7 3.48 -9.21 16.57
N HIS A 8 2.80 -8.91 15.46
CA HIS A 8 1.35 -8.99 15.36
C HIS A 8 0.84 -10.40 15.05
N ARG A 9 1.74 -11.36 14.80
CA ARG A 9 1.43 -12.76 14.45
C ARG A 9 0.58 -12.85 13.18
N ALA A 10 0.78 -11.92 12.25
CA ALA A 10 0.07 -11.92 10.99
C ALA A 10 0.50 -13.12 10.12
N ASP A 11 1.76 -13.55 10.20
CA ASP A 11 2.25 -14.83 9.66
C ASP A 11 1.44 -16.04 10.16
N GLN A 12 1.19 -16.11 11.46
CA GLN A 12 0.40 -17.19 12.06
C GLN A 12 -1.07 -17.10 11.64
N ALA A 13 -1.64 -15.89 11.56
CA ALA A 13 -3.00 -15.70 11.08
C ALA A 13 -3.15 -16.16 9.63
N ARG A 14 -2.23 -15.77 8.74
CA ARG A 14 -2.21 -16.23 7.35
C ARG A 14 -2.08 -17.75 7.27
N SER A 15 -1.20 -18.35 8.06
CA SER A 15 -1.03 -19.82 8.09
C SER A 15 -2.26 -20.56 8.62
N ALA A 16 -2.93 -20.02 9.65
CA ALA A 16 -4.07 -20.66 10.29
C ALA A 16 -5.36 -20.55 9.47
N TYR A 17 -5.57 -19.43 8.78
CA TYR A 17 -6.83 -19.14 8.08
C TYR A 17 -6.70 -19.17 6.56
N GLY A 18 -5.49 -19.18 6.01
CA GLY A 18 -5.24 -19.14 4.57
C GLY A 18 -5.65 -17.81 3.92
N GLN A 19 -5.72 -16.72 4.70
CA GLN A 19 -6.22 -15.43 4.25
C GLN A 19 -5.08 -14.41 4.14
N GLY A 20 -4.64 -14.09 2.93
CA GLY A 20 -3.66 -13.02 2.66
C GLY A 20 -4.27 -11.67 2.25
N GLY A 21 -5.60 -11.50 2.36
CA GLY A 21 -6.30 -10.27 1.96
C GLY A 21 -6.87 -10.29 0.54
N GLY A 22 -6.81 -11.43 -0.15
CA GLY A 22 -7.34 -11.60 -1.51
C GLY A 22 -8.80 -11.16 -1.64
N GLY A 23 -9.07 -10.36 -2.69
CA GLY A 23 -10.40 -9.82 -2.98
C GLY A 23 -10.77 -8.56 -2.19
N ILE A 24 -9.84 -8.00 -1.41
CA ILE A 24 -9.98 -6.71 -0.74
C ILE A 24 -9.00 -5.72 -1.34
N ASP A 25 -9.50 -4.53 -1.68
CA ASP A 25 -8.67 -3.40 -2.08
C ASP A 25 -8.38 -2.50 -0.87
N LEU A 26 -7.12 -2.11 -0.72
CA LEU A 26 -6.62 -1.26 0.35
C LEU A 26 -6.04 0.03 -0.24
N GLY A 27 -6.68 1.16 0.07
CA GLY A 27 -6.24 2.48 -0.31
C GLY A 27 -5.34 3.14 0.74
N ILE A 28 -4.18 3.63 0.30
CA ILE A 28 -3.20 4.34 1.12
C ILE A 28 -3.17 5.80 0.66
N ILE A 29 -3.28 6.73 1.61
CA ILE A 29 -3.08 8.17 1.38
C ILE A 29 -1.91 8.65 2.23
N SER A 30 -0.87 9.20 1.61
CA SER A 30 0.32 9.75 2.28
C SER A 30 1.02 10.82 1.42
N ASP A 31 2.30 11.10 1.62
CA ASP A 31 3.04 12.11 0.84
C ASP A 31 3.36 11.68 -0.60
N GLY A 32 3.97 10.51 -0.79
CA GLY A 32 4.41 10.03 -2.09
C GLY A 32 5.00 8.62 -2.07
N VAL A 33 5.31 8.15 -3.27
CA VAL A 33 5.80 6.81 -3.58
C VAL A 33 7.02 6.84 -4.51
N ASP A 34 7.92 7.80 -4.32
CA ASP A 34 9.04 8.05 -5.25
C ASP A 34 10.02 6.87 -5.32
N ASN A 35 10.23 6.17 -4.21
CA ASN A 35 11.11 5.00 -4.13
C ASN A 35 10.42 3.65 -4.41
N ARG A 36 9.15 3.62 -4.85
CA ARG A 36 8.42 2.36 -5.10
C ARG A 36 9.11 1.43 -6.09
N ALA A 37 9.84 1.98 -7.07
CA ALA A 37 10.56 1.18 -8.05
C ALA A 37 11.68 0.34 -7.39
N SER A 38 12.34 0.88 -6.35
CA SER A 38 13.33 0.13 -5.58
C SER A 38 12.68 -0.97 -4.75
N ALA A 39 11.57 -0.66 -4.09
CA ALA A 39 10.77 -1.64 -3.34
C ALA A 39 10.25 -2.78 -4.23
N GLN A 40 9.85 -2.45 -5.46
CA GLN A 40 9.48 -3.45 -6.47
C GLN A 40 10.67 -4.30 -6.90
N ALA A 41 11.85 -3.69 -7.04
CA ALA A 41 13.07 -4.42 -7.43
C ALA A 41 13.58 -5.36 -6.32
N SER A 42 13.37 -5.02 -5.04
CA SER A 42 13.67 -5.90 -3.90
C SER A 42 12.59 -6.96 -3.66
N GLY A 43 11.39 -6.78 -4.22
CA GLY A 43 10.24 -7.66 -4.03
C GLY A 43 9.40 -7.32 -2.80
N ASP A 44 9.61 -6.15 -2.20
CA ASP A 44 8.83 -5.65 -1.07
C ASP A 44 7.48 -5.04 -1.50
N LEU A 45 7.34 -4.71 -2.79
CA LEU A 45 6.08 -4.29 -3.39
C LEU A 45 5.80 -4.99 -4.73
N PRO A 46 4.52 -5.22 -5.08
CA PRO A 46 4.14 -5.69 -6.40
C PRO A 46 4.35 -4.60 -7.46
N ALA A 47 4.54 -5.04 -8.71
CA ALA A 47 4.66 -4.13 -9.85
C ALA A 47 3.35 -3.36 -10.11
N ASP A 48 3.49 -2.16 -10.68
CA ASP A 48 2.35 -1.35 -11.10
C ASP A 48 1.46 -2.12 -12.09
N GLY A 49 0.15 -2.15 -11.83
CA GLY A 49 -0.84 -2.93 -12.59
C GLY A 49 -0.85 -4.43 -12.30
N ALA A 50 0.00 -4.93 -11.41
CA ALA A 50 0.11 -6.33 -11.02
C ALA A 50 0.03 -6.50 -9.48
N GLY A 51 -0.78 -5.67 -8.82
CA GLY A 51 -1.00 -5.68 -7.38
C GLY A 51 -0.91 -4.30 -6.73
N LEU A 52 -0.25 -3.35 -7.39
CA LEU A 52 -0.23 -1.93 -6.99
C LEU A 52 -0.81 -1.05 -8.09
N THR A 53 -1.66 -0.10 -7.72
CA THR A 53 -2.16 0.96 -8.59
C THR A 53 -1.91 2.32 -7.95
N VAL A 54 -1.09 3.15 -8.61
CA VAL A 54 -0.80 4.52 -8.16
C VAL A 54 -1.70 5.49 -8.92
N LEU A 55 -2.66 6.08 -8.21
CA LEU A 55 -3.61 7.05 -8.77
C LEU A 55 -3.00 8.47 -8.84
N SER A 56 -2.18 8.83 -7.86
CA SER A 56 -1.47 10.11 -7.83
C SER A 56 -0.18 10.02 -7.02
N ASN A 57 0.84 10.75 -7.45
CA ASN A 57 2.12 10.93 -6.76
C ASN A 57 2.70 12.33 -7.08
N ALA A 58 1.84 13.36 -7.00
CA ALA A 58 2.18 14.72 -7.40
C ALA A 58 2.88 15.51 -6.28
N LEU A 59 2.57 15.21 -5.02
CA LEU A 59 3.23 15.80 -3.86
C LEU A 59 4.67 15.28 -3.71
N GLY A 60 4.87 13.98 -3.91
CA GLY A 60 6.18 13.32 -3.84
C GLY A 60 6.61 13.01 -2.40
N GLY A 61 7.71 12.27 -2.27
CA GLY A 61 8.14 11.67 -1.00
C GLY A 61 8.06 10.14 -1.01
N ASP A 62 8.35 9.55 0.14
CA ASP A 62 8.56 8.09 0.27
C ASP A 62 7.73 7.46 1.40
N GLU A 63 6.99 8.23 2.19
CA GLU A 63 6.20 7.69 3.30
C GLU A 63 5.11 6.75 2.77
N GLY A 64 4.52 7.07 1.62
CA GLY A 64 3.59 6.19 0.92
C GLY A 64 4.22 4.85 0.51
N THR A 65 5.47 4.83 0.04
CA THR A 65 6.18 3.58 -0.26
C THR A 65 6.31 2.73 1.00
N ALA A 66 6.78 3.32 2.10
CA ALA A 66 6.96 2.62 3.37
C ALA A 66 5.62 2.09 3.94
N MET A 67 4.54 2.88 3.83
CA MET A 67 3.22 2.45 4.25
C MET A 67 2.68 1.30 3.40
N LEU A 68 2.89 1.33 2.08
CA LEU A 68 2.52 0.24 1.19
C LEU A 68 3.27 -1.05 1.56
N GLU A 69 4.57 -0.99 1.85
CA GLU A 69 5.38 -2.16 2.25
C GLU A 69 4.83 -2.81 3.53
N ILE A 70 4.50 -1.99 4.54
CA ILE A 70 3.88 -2.47 5.79
C ILE A 70 2.57 -3.20 5.48
N VAL A 71 1.70 -2.61 4.66
CA VAL A 71 0.42 -3.23 4.31
C VAL A 71 0.62 -4.52 3.52
N HIS A 72 1.55 -4.53 2.55
CA HIS A 72 1.84 -5.69 1.72
C HIS A 72 2.40 -6.86 2.53
N ASP A 73 3.30 -6.59 3.48
CA ASP A 73 3.83 -7.61 4.40
C ASP A 73 2.72 -8.32 5.19
N LEU A 74 1.69 -7.57 5.59
CA LEU A 74 0.58 -8.08 6.39
C LEU A 74 -0.49 -8.76 5.52
N ALA A 75 -0.80 -8.18 4.38
CA ALA A 75 -1.85 -8.61 3.45
C ALA A 75 -1.31 -8.72 2.01
N PRO A 76 -0.49 -9.75 1.72
CA PRO A 76 0.25 -9.86 0.46
C PRO A 76 -0.64 -10.10 -0.77
N ASP A 77 -1.87 -10.58 -0.58
CA ASP A 77 -2.80 -10.88 -1.68
C ASP A 77 -3.82 -9.75 -1.90
N ALA A 78 -3.77 -8.66 -1.12
CA ALA A 78 -4.67 -7.52 -1.27
C ALA A 78 -4.33 -6.68 -2.52
N GLY A 79 -5.34 -6.06 -3.12
CA GLY A 79 -5.13 -5.03 -4.14
C GLY A 79 -4.69 -3.74 -3.47
N LEU A 80 -3.50 -3.22 -3.81
CA LEU A 80 -2.98 -2.00 -3.21
C LEU A 80 -3.23 -0.80 -4.11
N PHE A 81 -3.72 0.28 -3.52
CA PHE A 81 -3.94 1.55 -4.19
C PHE A 81 -3.27 2.68 -3.43
N PHE A 82 -2.63 3.60 -4.14
CA PHE A 82 -2.02 4.78 -3.55
C PHE A 82 -2.52 6.07 -4.18
N HIS A 83 -2.70 7.10 -3.35
CA HIS A 83 -2.91 8.46 -3.78
C HIS A 83 -2.18 9.42 -2.82
N ASP A 84 -1.47 10.42 -3.32
CA ASP A 84 -0.91 11.44 -2.42
C ASP A 84 -2.00 12.30 -1.75
N ALA A 85 -1.72 12.84 -0.57
CA ALA A 85 -2.67 13.63 0.22
C ALA A 85 -3.02 14.99 -0.40
N GLY A 86 -2.26 15.44 -1.41
CA GLY A 86 -2.26 16.81 -1.88
C GLY A 86 -1.88 17.82 -0.80
N THR A 87 -2.13 19.10 -1.07
CA THR A 87 -1.64 20.21 -0.22
C THR A 87 -2.72 20.89 0.61
N ASN A 88 -3.97 20.42 0.54
CA ASN A 88 -5.10 20.99 1.28
C ASN A 88 -6.23 19.97 1.45
N ILE A 89 -7.23 20.31 2.26
CA ILE A 89 -8.35 19.42 2.61
C ILE A 89 -9.21 19.02 1.40
N ILE A 90 -9.32 19.88 0.38
CA ILE A 90 -10.08 19.55 -0.83
C ILE A 90 -9.34 18.48 -1.62
N ALA A 91 -8.01 18.61 -1.77
CA ALA A 91 -7.19 17.59 -2.42
C ALA A 91 -7.20 16.26 -1.66
N PHE A 92 -7.15 16.30 -0.33
CA PHE A 92 -7.27 15.10 0.50
C PHE A 92 -8.64 14.42 0.32
N GLN A 93 -9.72 15.20 0.21
CA GLN A 93 -11.04 14.65 -0.07
C GLN A 93 -11.12 14.02 -1.47
N THR A 94 -10.52 14.64 -2.48
CA THR A 94 -10.39 14.03 -3.82
C THR A 94 -9.63 12.69 -3.76
N ALA A 95 -8.59 12.58 -2.93
CA ALA A 95 -7.87 11.32 -2.74
C ALA A 95 -8.79 10.22 -2.17
N ILE A 96 -9.62 10.56 -1.18
CA ILE A 96 -10.64 9.63 -0.64
C ILE A 96 -11.62 9.21 -1.73
N ASP A 97 -12.20 10.15 -2.45
CA ASP A 97 -13.21 9.87 -3.48
C ASP A 97 -12.64 8.96 -4.59
N ASN A 98 -11.39 9.19 -5.00
CA ASN A 98 -10.70 8.39 -6.01
C ASN A 98 -10.41 6.95 -5.56
N LEU A 99 -10.18 6.74 -4.26
CA LEU A 99 -9.87 5.41 -3.71
C LEU A 99 -11.12 4.55 -3.43
N VAL A 100 -12.31 5.14 -3.46
CA VAL A 100 -13.59 4.43 -3.26
C VAL A 100 -14.27 4.09 -4.60
N ALA A 101 -13.75 4.64 -5.71
CA ALA A 101 -14.36 4.58 -7.04
C ALA A 101 -14.18 3.24 -7.77
#